data_AF-A0A7V7DWR3-F1
#
_entry.id   AF-A0A7V7DWR3-F1
#
_cell.length_a   1.000
_cell.length_b   1.000
_cell.length_c   1.000
_cell.angle_alpha   90.00
_cell.angle_beta   90.00
_cell.angle_gamma   90.00
#
_symmetry.space_group_name_H-M   'P 1'
#
loop_
_entity.id
_entity.type
_entity.pdbx_description
1 polymer ?
#
loop_
_entity_poly.entity_id
_entity_poly.type
_entity_poly.pdbx_seq_one_letter_code
_entity_poly.pdbx_strand_id
1 'polypeptide(L)'
;MKNEVELSKAKWLVEPGCVVLVTTGTLENPNVMTFSWQTPVNSADPCLILLAISHVRHSYNLIKQNHELVINVPGEELLEQTHFAGSITGTHINKFKEAGLTPVPAKTVAPPLIEQCPAHLECRVAEIFKMQTHDLLVCEVLRAAADADMFDGKWLPEKFHTLHYLGGNYYGVMERTIVAGGKAKTQK
;
A
#
# COMPACT_ATOMS: atom_id res chain seq x y z
N MET A 1 18.63 30.11 -2.27
CA MET A 1 17.60 30.53 -3.26
C MET A 1 16.85 29.29 -3.71
N LYS A 2 15.56 29.39 -4.04
CA LYS A 2 14.74 28.27 -4.54
C LYS A 2 14.75 28.28 -6.08
N ASN A 3 14.76 27.10 -6.68
CA ASN A 3 14.63 26.93 -8.13
C ASN A 3 13.20 26.54 -8.49
N GLU A 4 12.73 26.95 -9.67
CA GLU A 4 11.45 26.49 -10.21
C GLU A 4 11.51 25.00 -10.57
N VAL A 5 10.36 24.32 -10.45
CA VAL A 5 10.21 22.89 -10.75
C VAL A 5 9.23 22.76 -11.91
N GLU A 6 9.58 21.91 -12.88
CA GLU A 6 8.71 21.55 -14.00
C GLU A 6 7.37 20.99 -13.48
N LEU A 7 6.23 21.50 -13.98
CA LEU A 7 4.90 21.12 -13.46
C LEU A 7 4.61 19.62 -13.58
N SER A 8 5.15 18.95 -14.61
CA SER A 8 5.04 17.49 -14.78
C SER A 8 5.72 16.70 -13.64
N LYS A 9 6.66 17.33 -12.93
CA LYS A 9 7.41 16.77 -11.79
C LYS A 9 6.92 17.29 -10.44
N ALA A 10 5.94 18.20 -10.40
CA ALA A 10 5.49 18.84 -9.17
C ALA A 10 5.03 17.83 -8.10
N LYS A 11 4.48 16.68 -8.51
CA LYS A 11 4.07 15.61 -7.58
C LYS A 11 5.22 15.10 -6.69
N TRP A 12 6.45 15.15 -7.19
CA TRP A 12 7.65 14.71 -6.46
C TRP A 12 8.02 15.63 -5.28
N LEU A 13 7.37 16.78 -5.14
CA LEU A 13 7.55 17.65 -3.98
C LEU A 13 6.80 17.17 -2.73
N VAL A 14 5.79 16.31 -2.90
CA VAL A 14 4.97 15.76 -1.79
C VAL A 14 5.09 14.24 -1.66
N GLU A 15 5.52 13.56 -2.72
CA GLU A 15 6.03 12.19 -2.66
C GLU A 15 7.43 12.18 -2.00
N PRO A 16 7.81 11.11 -1.28
CA PRO A 16 7.22 9.78 -1.33
C PRO A 16 6.20 9.46 -0.23
N GLY A 17 5.03 8.94 -0.62
CA GLY A 17 4.14 8.21 0.29
C GLY A 17 4.72 6.84 0.68
N CYS A 18 4.17 6.22 1.72
CA CYS A 18 4.47 4.83 2.07
C CYS A 18 4.04 3.91 0.92
N VAL A 19 4.96 3.07 0.47
CA VAL A 19 4.72 2.02 -0.51
C VAL A 19 4.01 0.85 0.16
N VAL A 20 3.02 0.31 -0.52
CA VAL A 20 2.25 -0.87 -0.11
C VAL A 20 2.13 -1.84 -1.27
N LEU A 21 1.86 -3.10 -0.96
CA LEU A 21 1.50 -4.14 -1.90
C LEU A 21 -0.01 -4.39 -1.85
N VAL A 22 -0.70 -4.08 -2.94
CA VAL A 22 -2.15 -4.31 -3.07
C VAL A 22 -2.39 -5.65 -3.74
N THR A 23 -3.04 -6.57 -3.04
CA THR A 23 -3.44 -7.86 -3.59
C THR A 23 -4.90 -7.87 -4.01
N THR A 24 -5.17 -8.58 -5.10
CA THR A 24 -6.48 -8.71 -5.74
C THR A 24 -6.66 -10.13 -6.28
N GLY A 25 -7.88 -10.49 -6.69
CA GLY A 25 -8.20 -11.84 -7.15
C GLY A 25 -8.66 -12.75 -6.02
N THR A 26 -8.29 -14.03 -6.06
CA THR A 26 -8.60 -15.03 -5.02
C THR A 26 -7.34 -15.74 -4.58
N LEU A 27 -7.43 -16.60 -3.55
CA LEU A 27 -6.28 -17.42 -3.11
C LEU A 27 -5.75 -18.33 -4.22
N GLU A 28 -6.63 -18.85 -5.08
CA GLU A 28 -6.29 -19.74 -6.20
C GLU A 28 -5.70 -18.98 -7.39
N ASN A 29 -6.17 -17.75 -7.63
CA ASN A 29 -5.69 -16.89 -8.70
C ASN A 29 -5.27 -15.51 -8.15
N PRO A 30 -4.18 -15.46 -7.38
CA PRO A 30 -3.80 -14.26 -6.68
C PRO A 30 -3.00 -13.33 -7.59
N ASN A 31 -3.21 -12.04 -7.44
CA ASN A 31 -2.42 -11.01 -8.10
C ASN A 31 -2.01 -9.94 -7.07
N VAL A 32 -0.84 -9.34 -7.27
CA VAL A 32 -0.26 -8.33 -6.37
C VAL A 32 0.28 -7.18 -7.20
N MET A 33 0.20 -5.94 -6.72
CA MET A 33 0.90 -4.82 -7.34
C MET A 33 1.42 -3.82 -6.32
N THR A 34 2.49 -3.13 -6.70
CA THR A 34 3.07 -2.07 -5.89
C THR A 34 2.32 -0.77 -6.06
N PHE A 35 2.09 -0.08 -4.95
CA PHE A 35 1.26 1.12 -4.88
C PHE A 35 1.87 2.14 -3.93
N SER A 36 1.96 3.41 -4.36
CA SER A 36 2.35 4.52 -3.47
C SER A 36 1.27 5.59 -3.35
N TRP A 37 0.31 5.63 -4.27
CA TRP A 37 -0.73 6.68 -4.34
C TRP A 37 -1.92 6.35 -3.46
N GLN A 38 -1.63 6.17 -2.17
CA GLN A 38 -2.62 5.89 -1.13
C GLN A 38 -2.52 6.91 0.01
N THR A 39 -3.64 7.15 0.68
CA THR A 39 -3.68 7.98 1.90
C THR A 39 -4.88 7.61 2.76
N PRO A 40 -4.78 7.68 4.10
CA PRO A 40 -5.97 7.68 4.95
C PRO A 40 -6.87 8.89 4.63
N VAL A 41 -8.18 8.69 4.75
CA VAL A 41 -9.22 9.70 4.51
C VAL A 41 -9.82 10.20 5.82
N ASN A 42 -9.96 9.33 6.82
CA ASN A 42 -10.52 9.66 8.12
C ASN A 42 -9.78 8.90 9.25
N SER A 43 -10.08 9.27 10.49
CA SER A 43 -9.66 8.54 11.70
C SER A 43 -10.85 7.96 12.47
N ALA A 44 -12.02 7.85 11.82
CA ALA A 44 -13.23 7.28 12.40
C ALA A 44 -13.30 5.77 12.14
N ASP A 45 -14.22 5.09 12.82
CA ASP A 45 -14.61 3.71 12.54
C ASP A 45 -15.88 3.71 11.67
N PRO A 46 -15.86 3.14 10.44
CA PRO A 46 -14.73 2.45 9.81
C PRO A 46 -13.67 3.39 9.25
N CYS A 47 -12.41 2.92 9.29
CA CYS A 47 -11.28 3.60 8.69
C CYS A 47 -11.37 3.51 7.17
N LEU A 48 -11.13 4.63 6.49
CA LEU A 48 -11.17 4.76 5.04
C LEU A 48 -9.78 5.07 4.48
N ILE A 49 -9.37 4.33 3.46
CA ILE A 49 -8.13 4.56 2.70
C ILE A 49 -8.48 4.89 1.25
N LEU A 50 -7.93 5.97 0.72
CA LEU A 50 -8.07 6.36 -0.69
C LEU A 50 -6.95 5.73 -1.51
N LEU A 51 -7.27 5.11 -2.63
CA LEU A 51 -6.30 4.62 -3.63
C LEU A 51 -6.57 5.30 -4.98
N ALA A 52 -5.55 5.91 -5.60
CA ALA A 52 -5.65 6.43 -6.97
C ALA A 52 -5.06 5.42 -7.98
N ILE A 53 -5.91 4.60 -8.61
CA ILE A 53 -5.47 3.48 -9.45
C ILE A 53 -5.64 3.76 -10.93
N SER A 54 -4.60 3.52 -11.73
CA SER A 54 -4.66 3.67 -13.18
C SER A 54 -5.50 2.58 -13.84
N HIS A 55 -6.28 2.95 -14.85
CA HIS A 55 -7.13 2.02 -15.59
C HIS A 55 -6.36 0.92 -16.32
N VAL A 56 -5.07 1.13 -16.61
CA VAL A 56 -4.23 0.15 -17.33
C VAL A 56 -3.75 -1.01 -16.44
N ARG A 57 -3.92 -0.91 -15.11
CA ARG A 57 -3.43 -1.94 -14.18
C ARG A 57 -4.34 -3.16 -14.23
N HIS A 58 -3.75 -4.35 -14.35
CA HIS A 58 -4.51 -5.61 -14.28
C HIS A 58 -5.38 -5.70 -13.01
N SER A 59 -4.83 -5.28 -11.86
CA SER A 59 -5.55 -5.23 -10.59
C SER A 59 -6.82 -4.38 -10.61
N TYR A 60 -6.88 -3.32 -11.43
CA TYR A 60 -8.08 -2.48 -11.55
C TYR A 60 -9.27 -3.26 -12.10
N ASN A 61 -9.03 -4.17 -13.05
CA ASN A 61 -10.09 -5.02 -13.59
C ASN A 61 -10.55 -6.07 -12.58
N LEU A 62 -9.64 -6.64 -11.80
CA LEU A 62 -9.98 -7.57 -10.71
C LEU A 62 -10.78 -6.89 -9.59
N ILE A 63 -10.39 -5.66 -9.20
CA ILE A 63 -11.12 -4.88 -8.19
C ILE A 63 -12.55 -4.60 -8.65
N LYS A 64 -12.76 -4.23 -9.92
CA LYS A 64 -14.10 -3.97 -10.45
C LYS A 64 -15.03 -5.20 -10.46
N GLN A 65 -14.49 -6.41 -10.35
CA GLN A 65 -15.30 -7.63 -10.32
C GLN A 65 -15.85 -7.89 -8.92
N ASN A 66 -15.00 -7.80 -7.89
CA ASN A 66 -15.34 -8.26 -6.54
C ASN A 66 -15.41 -7.13 -5.50
N HIS A 67 -14.99 -5.91 -5.85
CA HIS A 67 -14.89 -4.74 -4.96
C HIS A 67 -14.09 -5.00 -3.68
N GLU A 68 -13.15 -5.94 -3.71
CA GLU A 68 -12.32 -6.33 -2.57
C GLU A 68 -10.83 -6.26 -2.93
N LEU A 69 -10.01 -5.91 -1.94
CA LEU A 69 -8.55 -5.89 -2.02
C LEU A 69 -7.95 -6.03 -0.63
N VAL A 70 -6.67 -6.40 -0.56
CA VAL A 70 -5.88 -6.28 0.67
C VAL A 70 -4.72 -5.33 0.43
N ILE A 71 -4.49 -4.42 1.36
CA ILE A 71 -3.30 -3.56 1.41
C ILE A 71 -2.30 -4.20 2.36
N ASN A 72 -1.16 -4.62 1.86
CA ASN A 72 -0.07 -5.22 2.64
C ASN A 72 1.07 -4.22 2.76
N VAL A 73 1.68 -4.09 3.93
CA VAL A 73 2.77 -3.12 4.16
C VAL A 73 4.11 -3.86 4.14
N PRO A 74 4.92 -3.74 3.09
CA PRO A 74 6.24 -4.36 3.01
C PRO A 74 7.30 -3.55 3.77
N GLY A 75 8.28 -4.25 4.35
CA GLY A 75 9.50 -3.63 4.86
C GLY A 75 10.63 -3.59 3.83
N GLU A 76 11.77 -3.06 4.27
CA GLU A 76 13.02 -2.99 3.50
C GLU A 76 13.46 -4.35 2.96
N GLU A 77 13.27 -5.42 3.74
CA GLU A 77 13.60 -6.79 3.39
C GLU A 77 12.82 -7.33 2.18
N LEU A 78 11.69 -6.70 1.84
CA LEU A 78 10.86 -7.03 0.67
C LEU A 78 11.07 -6.06 -0.51
N LEU A 79 12.16 -5.29 -0.53
CA LEU A 79 12.42 -4.29 -1.58
C LEU A 79 12.37 -4.90 -2.99
N GLU A 80 13.05 -6.02 -3.22
CA GLU A 80 13.14 -6.62 -4.56
C GLU A 80 11.79 -7.17 -5.02
N GLN A 81 11.04 -7.82 -4.13
CA GLN A 81 9.69 -8.31 -4.40
C GLN A 81 8.73 -7.15 -4.65
N THR A 82 8.87 -6.08 -3.87
CA THR A 82 8.09 -4.85 -4.01
C THR A 82 8.42 -4.14 -5.32
N HIS A 83 9.68 -4.12 -5.75
CA HIS A 83 10.03 -3.57 -7.04
C HIS A 83 9.47 -4.42 -8.19
N PHE A 84 9.68 -5.73 -8.13
CA PHE A 84 9.20 -6.68 -9.12
C PHE A 84 7.68 -6.61 -9.34
N ALA A 85 6.90 -6.58 -8.25
CA ALA A 85 5.43 -6.55 -8.30
C ALA A 85 4.88 -5.28 -9.00
N GLY A 86 5.65 -4.19 -9.02
CA GLY A 86 5.31 -2.92 -9.67
C GLY A 86 5.78 -2.81 -11.12
N SER A 87 6.85 -3.53 -11.46
CA SER A 87 7.54 -3.44 -12.76
C SER A 87 6.92 -4.33 -13.85
N ILE A 88 6.14 -5.35 -13.48
CA ILE A 88 5.53 -6.29 -14.44
C ILE A 88 4.02 -6.41 -14.25
N THR A 89 3.29 -6.57 -15.37
CA THR A 89 1.84 -6.83 -15.34
C THR A 89 1.53 -8.29 -14.99
N GLY A 90 0.47 -8.50 -14.18
CA GLY A 90 0.00 -9.84 -13.81
C GLY A 90 -0.87 -10.53 -14.88
N THR A 91 -1.08 -9.92 -16.05
CA THR A 91 -2.00 -10.45 -17.07
C THR A 91 -1.64 -11.86 -17.57
N HIS A 92 -0.35 -12.19 -17.61
CA HIS A 92 0.16 -13.44 -18.18
C HIS A 92 1.15 -14.18 -17.28
N ILE A 93 1.37 -13.69 -16.06
CA ILE A 93 2.33 -14.28 -15.11
C ILE A 93 1.73 -14.33 -13.71
N ASN A 94 2.11 -15.37 -12.95
CA ASN A 94 1.79 -15.44 -11.54
C ASN A 94 2.86 -14.68 -10.73
N LYS A 95 2.57 -13.42 -10.41
CA LYS A 95 3.53 -12.55 -9.71
C LYS A 95 3.89 -13.00 -8.30
N PHE A 96 2.99 -13.72 -7.61
CA PHE A 96 3.32 -14.30 -6.30
C PHE A 96 4.43 -15.33 -6.44
N LYS A 97 4.28 -16.26 -7.39
CA LYS A 97 5.28 -17.30 -7.65
C LYS A 97 6.61 -16.71 -8.09
N GLU A 98 6.62 -15.81 -9.06
CA GLU A 98 7.85 -15.22 -9.61
C GLU A 98 8.58 -14.33 -8.60
N ALA A 99 7.85 -13.64 -7.72
CA ALA A 99 8.43 -12.81 -6.65
C ALA A 99 8.79 -13.61 -5.39
N GLY A 100 8.46 -14.90 -5.31
CA GLY A 100 8.65 -15.71 -4.11
C GLY A 100 7.81 -15.24 -2.90
N LEU A 101 6.62 -14.68 -3.16
CA LEU A 101 5.68 -14.25 -2.12
C LEU A 101 4.71 -15.38 -1.78
N THR A 102 4.35 -15.52 -0.50
CA THR A 102 3.43 -16.55 -0.03
C THR A 102 2.03 -15.95 0.16
N PRO A 103 1.02 -16.37 -0.63
CA PRO A 103 -0.35 -15.94 -0.40
C PRO A 103 -0.96 -16.68 0.81
N VAL A 104 -1.62 -15.95 1.69
CA VAL A 104 -2.31 -16.48 2.89
C VAL A 104 -3.79 -16.07 2.85
N PRO A 105 -4.74 -16.93 3.23
CA PRO A 105 -6.16 -16.57 3.25
C PRO A 105 -6.42 -15.38 4.17
N ALA A 106 -7.16 -14.39 3.65
CA ALA A 106 -7.74 -13.31 4.43
C ALA A 106 -8.98 -13.81 5.21
N LYS A 107 -9.44 -13.04 6.20
CA LYS A 107 -10.57 -13.44 7.06
C LYS A 107 -11.93 -12.89 6.59
N THR A 108 -11.93 -11.78 5.87
CA THR A 108 -13.12 -10.97 5.56
C THR A 108 -13.28 -10.67 4.07
N VAL A 109 -12.26 -10.95 3.25
CA VAL A 109 -12.25 -10.69 1.79
C VAL A 109 -11.62 -11.84 1.02
N ALA A 110 -11.87 -11.93 -0.29
CA ALA A 110 -11.33 -12.98 -1.15
C ALA A 110 -9.82 -12.86 -1.52
N PRO A 111 -9.28 -11.65 -1.78
CA PRO A 111 -7.86 -11.50 -2.09
C PRO A 111 -6.96 -11.91 -0.91
N PRO A 112 -5.82 -12.57 -1.16
CA PRO A 112 -4.98 -13.07 -0.09
C PRO A 112 -4.13 -11.98 0.56
N LEU A 113 -3.73 -12.23 1.81
CA LEU A 113 -2.62 -11.53 2.47
C LEU A 113 -1.28 -12.01 1.88
N ILE A 114 -0.20 -11.29 2.19
CA ILE A 114 1.19 -11.71 1.90
C ILE A 114 1.87 -12.09 3.22
N GLU A 115 2.23 -13.36 3.41
CA GLU A 115 2.80 -13.87 4.68
C GLU A 115 3.98 -13.03 5.20
N GLN A 116 4.84 -12.58 4.29
CA GLN A 116 6.06 -11.86 4.62
C GLN A 116 5.82 -10.41 5.07
N CYS A 117 4.64 -9.83 4.82
CA CYS A 117 4.36 -8.46 5.23
C CYS A 117 3.92 -8.42 6.70
N PRO A 118 4.49 -7.55 7.55
CA PRO A 118 4.12 -7.47 8.97
C PRO A 118 2.78 -6.80 9.23
N ALA A 119 2.12 -6.21 8.23
CA ALA A 119 0.77 -5.69 8.40
C ALA A 119 -0.08 -5.80 7.14
N HIS A 120 -1.40 -5.91 7.37
CA HIS A 120 -2.40 -6.00 6.32
C HIS A 120 -3.67 -5.25 6.71
N LEU A 121 -4.32 -4.66 5.70
CA LEU A 121 -5.67 -4.12 5.77
C LEU A 121 -6.53 -4.87 4.75
N GLU A 122 -7.53 -5.60 5.22
CA GLU A 122 -8.55 -6.23 4.40
C GLU A 122 -9.64 -5.21 4.10
N CYS A 123 -9.88 -4.93 2.82
CA CYS A 123 -10.68 -3.78 2.42
C CYS A 123 -11.78 -4.12 1.41
N ARG A 124 -12.89 -3.39 1.51
CA ARG A 124 -13.94 -3.34 0.49
C ARG A 124 -14.02 -1.94 -0.11
N VAL A 125 -14.19 -1.84 -1.42
CA VAL A 125 -14.39 -0.56 -2.11
C VAL A 125 -15.80 -0.06 -1.80
N ALA A 126 -15.89 1.06 -1.09
CA ALA A 126 -17.14 1.73 -0.74
C ALA A 126 -17.59 2.68 -1.85
N GLU A 127 -16.65 3.45 -2.42
CA GLU A 127 -16.95 4.41 -3.49
C GLU A 127 -15.86 4.44 -4.56
N ILE A 128 -16.26 4.77 -5.79
CA ILE A 128 -15.36 4.94 -6.94
C ILE A 128 -15.64 6.29 -7.60
N PHE A 129 -14.68 7.20 -7.50
CA PHE A 129 -14.69 8.46 -8.23
C PHE A 129 -13.96 8.28 -9.56
N LYS A 130 -14.70 8.48 -10.66
CA LYS A 130 -14.17 8.33 -12.01
C LYS A 130 -13.31 9.53 -12.39
N MET A 131 -12.08 9.28 -12.84
CA MET A 131 -11.25 10.29 -13.49
C MET A 131 -10.78 9.80 -14.86
N GLN A 132 -10.09 10.68 -15.59
CA GLN A 132 -9.73 10.41 -16.99
C GLN A 132 -8.78 9.22 -17.16
N THR A 133 -7.78 9.07 -16.30
CA THR A 133 -6.72 8.03 -16.44
C THR A 133 -6.57 7.13 -15.22
N HIS A 134 -7.07 7.61 -14.07
CA HIS A 134 -7.05 6.94 -12.78
C HIS A 134 -8.44 7.04 -12.18
N ASP A 135 -8.88 6.04 -11.44
CA ASP A 135 -10.04 6.19 -10.56
C ASP A 135 -9.57 6.35 -9.12
N LEU A 136 -10.31 7.11 -8.33
CA LEU A 136 -10.10 7.18 -6.89
C LEU A 136 -11.04 6.17 -6.22
N LEU A 137 -10.48 5.19 -5.53
CA LEU A 137 -11.22 4.19 -4.78
C LEU A 137 -11.19 4.57 -3.30
N VAL A 138 -12.36 4.78 -2.71
CA VAL A 138 -12.49 4.87 -1.25
C VAL A 138 -12.71 3.47 -0.73
N CYS A 139 -11.74 2.97 0.04
CA CYS A 139 -11.72 1.62 0.56
C CYS A 139 -12.02 1.63 2.06
N GLU A 140 -13.09 0.95 2.46
CA GLU A 140 -13.43 0.68 3.85
C GLU A 140 -12.57 -0.47 4.38
N VAL A 141 -11.86 -0.24 5.48
CA VAL A 141 -11.06 -1.27 6.16
C VAL A 141 -11.98 -2.12 7.02
N LEU A 142 -12.18 -3.37 6.62
CA LEU A 142 -12.99 -4.35 7.35
C LEU A 142 -12.21 -5.04 8.47
N ARG A 143 -10.90 -5.19 8.27
CA ARG A 143 -9.99 -5.77 9.26
C ARG A 143 -8.57 -5.23 9.05
N ALA A 144 -7.89 -4.96 10.15
CA ALA A 144 -6.46 -4.64 10.16
C ALA A 144 -5.71 -5.59 11.11
N ALA A 145 -4.48 -5.93 10.77
CA ALA A 145 -3.57 -6.64 11.65
C ALA A 145 -2.14 -6.15 11.39
N ALA A 146 -1.33 -6.09 12.44
CA ALA A 146 0.08 -5.77 12.37
C ALA A 146 0.86 -6.58 13.43
N ASP A 147 2.13 -6.85 13.15
CA ASP A 147 3.05 -7.45 14.10
C ASP A 147 3.25 -6.51 15.29
N ALA A 148 2.93 -7.00 16.49
CA ALA A 148 2.96 -6.21 17.73
C ALA A 148 4.36 -5.68 18.07
N ASP A 149 5.41 -6.35 17.60
CA ASP A 149 6.77 -5.88 17.79
C ASP A 149 7.12 -4.69 16.90
N MET A 150 6.42 -4.50 15.78
CA MET A 150 6.71 -3.46 14.79
C MET A 150 5.73 -2.27 14.84
N PHE A 151 4.54 -2.49 15.42
CA PHE A 151 3.45 -1.52 15.47
C PHE A 151 2.78 -1.46 16.85
N ASP A 152 2.77 -0.26 17.46
CA ASP A 152 2.09 0.03 18.72
C ASP A 152 1.24 1.31 18.57
N GLY A 153 0.07 1.17 17.93
CA GLY A 153 -0.78 2.28 17.49
C GLY A 153 -0.19 3.14 16.35
N LYS A 154 1.11 3.00 16.11
CA LYS A 154 1.91 3.60 15.04
C LYS A 154 3.12 2.71 14.78
N TRP A 155 3.72 2.85 13.60
CA TRP A 155 4.98 2.19 13.28
C TRP A 155 6.11 2.61 14.23
N LEU A 156 6.98 1.65 14.55
CA LEU A 156 8.19 1.82 15.35
C LEU A 156 9.40 1.85 14.39
N PRO A 157 9.89 3.03 13.96
CA PRO A 157 10.94 3.15 12.94
C PRO A 157 12.23 2.42 13.30
N GLU A 158 12.53 2.28 14.59
CA GLU A 158 13.70 1.54 15.09
C GLU A 158 13.61 0.02 14.95
N LYS A 159 12.43 -0.51 14.57
CA LYS A 159 12.19 -1.95 14.39
C LYS A 159 11.68 -2.32 13.00
N PHE A 160 10.99 -1.41 12.32
CA PHE A 160 10.43 -1.66 11.00
C PHE A 160 10.56 -0.45 10.07
N HIS A 161 11.15 -0.71 8.91
CA HIS A 161 11.46 0.28 7.89
C HIS A 161 10.46 0.19 6.73
N THR A 162 9.43 1.03 6.74
CA THR A 162 8.52 1.14 5.59
C THR A 162 9.27 1.62 4.35
N LEU A 163 8.89 1.11 3.18
CA LEU A 163 9.43 1.55 1.90
C LEU A 163 8.75 2.84 1.38
N HIS A 164 9.53 3.73 0.76
CA HIS A 164 9.07 5.00 0.21
C HIS A 164 9.62 5.21 -1.21
N TYR A 165 8.77 5.35 -2.23
CA TYR A 165 9.22 5.32 -3.63
C TYR A 165 9.73 6.67 -4.13
N LEU A 166 11.02 6.73 -4.52
CA LEU A 166 11.69 7.96 -4.98
C LEU A 166 11.75 8.08 -6.52
N GLY A 167 11.30 7.06 -7.25
CA GLY A 167 11.30 7.04 -8.71
C GLY A 167 12.32 6.06 -9.30
N GLY A 168 11.95 5.41 -10.41
CA GLY A 168 12.80 4.42 -11.07
C GLY A 168 13.07 3.22 -10.16
N ASN A 169 14.33 3.05 -9.77
CA ASN A 169 14.77 1.97 -8.88
C ASN A 169 15.14 2.48 -7.48
N TYR A 170 14.82 3.74 -7.17
CA TYR A 170 15.21 4.38 -5.91
C TYR A 170 14.07 4.34 -4.90
N TYR A 171 14.40 3.93 -3.68
CA TYR A 171 13.50 3.88 -2.53
C TYR A 171 14.21 4.48 -1.32
N GLY A 172 13.43 5.06 -0.41
CA GLY A 172 13.86 5.44 0.93
C GLY A 172 13.18 4.57 1.97
N VAL A 173 13.67 4.69 3.20
CA VAL A 173 13.14 3.98 4.38
C VAL A 173 12.86 4.95 5.52
N MET A 174 11.90 4.59 6.36
CA MET A 174 11.61 5.32 7.60
C MET A 174 12.49 4.80 8.75
N GLU A 175 13.55 5.53 9.11
CA GLU A 175 14.58 5.03 10.04
C GLU A 175 14.45 5.53 11.49
N ARG A 176 13.79 6.67 11.73
CA ARG A 176 13.81 7.29 13.06
C ARG A 176 12.59 8.10 13.41
N THR A 177 12.29 8.09 14.71
CA THR A 177 11.34 9.00 15.33
C THR A 177 12.02 10.32 15.71
N ILE A 178 11.42 11.44 15.34
CA ILE A 178 11.80 12.78 15.81
C ILE A 178 10.63 13.39 16.59
N VAL A 179 10.92 14.03 17.72
CA VAL A 179 9.91 14.61 18.61
C VAL A 179 9.97 16.13 18.51
N ALA A 180 8.86 16.76 18.12
CA ALA A 180 8.74 18.21 18.16
C ALA A 180 8.72 18.70 19.61
N GLY A 181 9.31 19.88 19.88
CA GLY A 181 9.35 20.47 21.21
C GLY A 181 7.95 20.72 21.79
N GLY A 182 7.52 19.89 22.73
CA GLY A 182 6.25 19.99 23.45
C GLY A 182 6.08 18.76 24.34
N LYS A 183 5.41 18.88 25.49
CA LYS A 183 5.09 17.71 26.31
C LYS A 183 4.25 16.76 25.47
N ALA A 184 4.74 15.55 25.22
CA ALA A 184 3.96 14.50 24.61
C ALA A 184 2.65 14.38 25.40
N LYS A 185 1.51 14.65 24.75
CA LYS A 185 0.23 14.29 25.33
C LYS A 185 0.26 12.76 25.37
N THR A 186 0.44 12.18 26.56
CA THR A 186 0.17 10.78 26.81
C THR A 186 -1.24 10.51 26.28
N GLN A 187 -1.33 9.81 25.16
CA GLN A 187 -2.60 9.28 24.68
C GLN A 187 -3.03 8.24 25.72
N LYS A 188 -4.23 8.46 26.29
CA LYS A 188 -4.90 7.49 27.16
C LYS A 188 -5.49 6.37 26.31
#